data_AF-A0A7X9KJ61-F1
#
_entry.id   AF-A0A7X9KJ61-F1
#
_cell.length_a   1.000
_cell.length_b   1.000
_cell.length_c   1.000
_cell.angle_alpha   90.00
_cell.angle_beta   90.00
_cell.angle_gamma   90.00
#
_symmetry.space_group_name_H-M   'P 1'
#
loop_
_entity.id
_entity.type
_entity.pdbx_description
1 polymer ?
#
loop_
_entity_poly.entity_id
_entity_poly.type
_entity_poly.pdbx_seq_one_letter_code
_entity_poly.pdbx_strand_id
1 'polypeptide(L)'
;AGLGETFQGDASTVTVALLYATPAMATAAVAAFRAHIESGVSLVSSAPWSEVLTVVDISAAGPLMTATLTSKRPGLAANVVVTQDNLLQF
;
A
#
# COMPACT_ATOMS: atom_id res chain seq x y z
N ALA A 1 -7.11 4.98 7.93
CA ALA A 1 -6.36 4.00 7.12
C ALA A 1 -6.03 2.80 7.98
N GLY A 2 -6.11 1.59 7.44
CA GLY A 2 -5.60 0.36 8.04
C GLY A 2 -4.42 -0.16 7.23
N LEU A 3 -3.38 -0.61 7.91
CA LEU A 3 -2.20 -1.26 7.32
C LEU A 3 -1.88 -2.49 8.17
N GLY A 4 -1.79 -3.65 7.53
CA GLY A 4 -1.45 -4.90 8.17
C GLY A 4 -0.45 -5.68 7.34
N GLU A 5 0.25 -6.63 7.97
CA GLU A 5 1.24 -7.46 7.32
C GLU A 5 1.18 -8.88 7.86
N THR A 6 1.24 -9.85 6.96
CA THR A 6 1.32 -11.28 7.26
C THR A 6 2.60 -11.85 6.68
N PHE A 7 3.22 -12.80 7.38
CA PHE A 7 4.57 -13.27 7.07
C PHE A 7 4.55 -14.69 6.52
N GLN A 8 5.38 -14.95 5.51
CA GLN A 8 5.63 -16.27 4.93
C GLN A 8 7.13 -16.42 4.65
N GLY A 9 7.89 -16.82 5.68
CA GLY A 9 9.35 -16.88 5.60
C GLY A 9 9.95 -15.50 5.38
N ASP A 10 10.78 -15.35 4.35
CA ASP A 10 11.44 -14.10 3.98
C ASP A 10 10.55 -13.16 3.14
N ALA A 11 9.34 -13.60 2.79
CA ALA A 11 8.35 -12.79 2.11
C ALA A 11 7.22 -12.39 3.08
N SER A 12 6.56 -11.29 2.75
CA SER A 12 5.40 -10.82 3.51
C SER A 12 4.31 -10.30 2.58
N THR A 13 3.07 -10.37 3.04
CA THR A 13 1.91 -9.82 2.35
C THR A 13 1.40 -8.64 3.17
N VAL A 14 1.41 -7.46 2.56
CA VAL A 14 0.91 -6.21 3.14
C VAL A 14 -0.51 -5.98 2.64
N THR A 15 -1.44 -5.72 3.57
CA THR A 15 -2.82 -5.35 3.27
C THR A 15 -3.04 -3.89 3.67
N VAL A 16 -3.51 -3.09 2.71
CA VAL A 16 -3.90 -1.69 2.90
C VAL A 16 -5.41 -1.58 2.81
N ALA A 17 -6.03 -0.82 3.71
CA ALA A 17 -7.46 -0.53 3.70
C ALA A 17 -7.71 0.96 3.93
N LEU A 18 -8.32 1.64 2.97
CA LEU A 18 -8.58 3.08 2.99
C LEU A 18 -10.07 3.34 2.81
N LEU A 19 -10.70 3.93 3.84
CA LEU A 19 -12.10 4.34 3.80
C LEU A 19 -12.20 5.78 3.30
N TYR A 20 -13.02 5.98 2.27
CA TYR A 20 -13.29 7.28 1.66
C TYR A 20 -14.71 7.75 1.97
N ALA A 21 -14.97 9.04 1.73
CA ALA A 21 -16.30 9.62 1.94
C ALA A 21 -17.35 9.07 0.97
N THR A 22 -16.93 8.67 -0.24
CA THR A 22 -17.84 8.18 -1.29
C THR A 22 -17.24 6.98 -2.04
N PRO A 23 -18.07 6.12 -2.65
CA PRO A 23 -17.59 5.06 -3.52
C PRO A 23 -16.76 5.55 -4.72
N ALA A 24 -17.14 6.69 -5.31
CA ALA A 24 -16.40 7.26 -6.43
C ALA A 24 -14.95 7.62 -6.06
N MET A 25 -14.75 8.14 -4.84
CA MET A 25 -13.40 8.44 -4.33
C MET A 25 -12.58 7.17 -4.11
N ALA A 26 -13.19 6.10 -3.56
CA ALA A 26 -12.51 4.82 -3.39
C ALA A 26 -12.09 4.21 -4.73
N THR A 27 -12.98 4.25 -5.74
CA THR A 27 -12.65 3.80 -7.10
C THR A 27 -11.53 4.62 -7.73
N ALA A 28 -11.53 5.95 -7.57
CA ALA A 28 -10.44 6.79 -8.07
C ALA A 28 -9.11 6.50 -7.36
N ALA A 29 -9.17 6.20 -6.06
CA ALA A 29 -8.00 5.85 -5.26
C ALA A 29 -7.34 4.55 -5.71
N VAL A 30 -8.07 3.59 -6.29
CA VAL A 30 -7.48 2.36 -6.85
C VAL A 30 -6.41 2.69 -7.90
N ALA A 31 -6.75 3.58 -8.85
CA ALA A 31 -5.83 3.98 -9.90
C ALA A 31 -4.66 4.82 -9.35
N ALA A 32 -4.95 5.77 -8.45
CA ALA A 32 -3.94 6.61 -7.84
C ALA A 32 -2.94 5.80 -7.00
N PHE A 33 -3.43 4.87 -6.18
CA PHE A 33 -2.57 4.03 -5.36
C PHE A 33 -1.71 3.09 -6.21
N ARG A 34 -2.27 2.50 -7.27
CA ARG A 34 -1.50 1.69 -8.22
C ARG A 34 -0.36 2.50 -8.84
N ALA A 35 -0.65 3.71 -9.33
CA ALA A 35 0.36 4.59 -9.91
C ALA A 35 1.44 4.98 -8.88
N HIS A 36 1.07 5.20 -7.62
CA HIS A 36 2.00 5.47 -6.53
C HIS A 36 2.94 4.30 -6.24
N ILE A 37 2.45 3.06 -6.26
CA ILE A 37 3.32 1.87 -6.11
C ILE A 37 4.26 1.72 -7.31
N GLU A 38 3.77 1.96 -8.53
CA GLU A 38 4.53 1.76 -9.76
C GLU A 38 5.62 2.82 -9.98
N SER A 39 5.34 4.08 -9.64
CA SER A 39 6.21 5.24 -9.95
C SER A 39 6.70 6.03 -8.75
N GLY A 40 6.08 5.85 -7.58
CA GLY A 40 6.42 6.57 -6.36
C GLY A 40 7.69 6.05 -5.70
N VAL A 41 8.25 6.88 -4.83
CA VAL A 41 9.50 6.63 -4.11
C VAL A 41 9.25 6.83 -2.62
N SER A 42 9.77 5.94 -1.79
CA SER A 42 9.78 6.09 -0.33
C SER A 42 10.51 7.37 0.07
N LEU A 43 9.91 8.20 0.92
CA LEU A 43 10.57 9.39 1.45
C LEU A 43 11.71 9.04 2.41
N VAL A 44 11.62 7.87 3.04
CA VAL A 44 12.58 7.44 4.07
C VAL A 44 13.81 6.79 3.44
N SER A 45 13.62 5.84 2.51
CA SER A 45 14.74 5.10 1.90
C SER A 45 15.16 5.63 0.54
N SER A 46 14.42 6.59 -0.05
CA SER A 46 14.63 7.07 -1.43
C SER A 46 14.60 5.96 -2.50
N ALA A 47 14.05 4.79 -2.17
CA ALA A 47 13.94 3.66 -3.09
C ALA A 47 12.55 3.64 -3.73
N PRO A 48 12.41 3.26 -5.01
CA PRO A 48 11.11 3.09 -5.64
C PRO A 48 10.25 2.05 -4.90
N TRP A 49 8.95 2.33 -4.75
CA TRP A 49 8.03 1.37 -4.15
C TRP A 49 7.95 0.07 -4.95
N SER A 50 8.06 0.15 -6.28
CA SER A 50 8.04 -1.00 -7.19
C SER A 50 9.22 -1.96 -7.05
N GLU A 51 10.35 -1.55 -6.46
CA GLU A 51 11.45 -2.47 -6.17
C GLU A 51 11.15 -3.40 -4.98
N VAL A 52 10.36 -2.89 -4.02
CA VAL A 52 10.10 -3.52 -2.73
C VAL A 52 8.72 -4.15 -2.63
N LEU A 53 7.74 -3.62 -3.36
CA LEU A 53 6.34 -4.04 -3.37
C LEU A 53 5.93 -4.52 -4.74
N THR A 54 5.07 -5.52 -4.77
CA THR A 54 4.38 -5.95 -5.98
C THR A 54 2.89 -6.02 -5.69
N VAL A 55 2.09 -5.40 -6.56
CA VAL A 55 0.64 -5.39 -6.43
C VAL A 55 0.07 -6.77 -6.77
N VAL A 56 -0.66 -7.37 -5.84
CA VAL A 56 -1.43 -8.61 -6.07
C VAL A 56 -2.85 -8.27 -6.49
N ASP A 57 -3.53 -7.44 -5.69
CA ASP A 57 -4.87 -6.94 -5.96
C ASP A 57 -5.03 -5.51 -5.43
N ILE A 58 -5.82 -4.70 -6.13
CA ILE A 58 -6.32 -3.42 -5.63
C ILE A 58 -7.75 -3.28 -6.14
N SER A 59 -8.69 -3.15 -5.20
CA SER A 59 -10.11 -3.09 -5.51
C SER A 59 -10.83 -2.11 -4.59
N ALA A 60 -12.00 -1.64 -5.04
CA ALA A 60 -12.89 -0.83 -4.23
C ALA A 60 -14.24 -1.54 -4.08
N ALA A 61 -14.75 -1.56 -2.85
CA ALA A 61 -16.07 -2.08 -2.50
C ALA A 61 -16.83 -1.02 -1.71
N GLY A 62 -17.78 -0.35 -2.37
CA GLY A 62 -18.42 0.84 -1.81
C GLY A 62 -17.36 1.92 -1.49
N PRO A 63 -17.39 2.55 -0.31
CA PRO A 63 -16.43 3.58 0.07
C PRO A 63 -15.06 3.04 0.51
N LEU A 64 -14.85 1.72 0.54
CA LEU A 64 -13.60 1.12 0.99
C LEU A 64 -12.74 0.72 -0.21
N MET A 65 -11.49 1.19 -0.25
CA MET A 65 -10.45 0.64 -1.12
C MET A 65 -9.57 -0.31 -0.32
N THR A 66 -9.30 -1.49 -0.87
CA THR A 66 -8.41 -2.49 -0.29
C THR A 66 -7.33 -2.84 -1.30
N ALA A 67 -6.08 -2.94 -0.84
CA ALA A 67 -4.97 -3.42 -1.63
C ALA A 67 -4.26 -4.56 -0.91
N THR A 68 -3.86 -5.57 -1.68
CA THR A 68 -2.98 -6.65 -1.22
C THR A 68 -1.71 -6.59 -2.03
N LEU A 69 -0.57 -6.51 -1.34
CA LEU A 69 0.76 -6.37 -1.93
C LEU A 69 1.67 -7.47 -1.39
N THR A 70 2.56 -8.01 -2.20
CA THR A 70 3.70 -8.76 -1.68
C THR A 70 4.86 -7.80 -1.43
N SER A 71 5.58 -8.00 -0.33
CA SER A 71 6.74 -7.23 0.07
C SER A 71 7.97 -8.14 0.17
N LYS A 72 9.07 -7.68 -0.43
CA LYS A 72 10.41 -8.28 -0.29
C LYS A 72 11.14 -7.81 0.97
N ARG A 73 10.52 -6.92 1.75
CA ARG A 73 11.04 -6.38 3.01
C ARG A 73 10.06 -6.71 4.13
N PRO A 74 10.22 -7.85 4.83
CA PRO A 74 9.42 -8.15 6.01
C PRO A 74 9.49 -7.03 7.06
N GLY A 75 8.35 -6.69 7.65
CA GLY A 75 8.20 -5.62 8.64
C GLY A 75 7.95 -4.24 8.03
N LEU A 76 7.66 -4.18 6.72
CA LEU A 76 7.43 -2.92 6.02
C LEU A 76 6.24 -2.15 6.60
N ALA A 77 5.15 -2.82 6.98
CA ALA A 77 3.97 -2.16 7.49
C ALA A 77 4.27 -1.41 8.80
N ALA A 78 4.97 -2.08 9.72
CA ALA A 78 5.40 -1.45 10.97
C ALA A 78 6.35 -0.28 10.70
N ASN A 79 7.28 -0.44 9.75
CA ASN A 79 8.23 0.61 9.38
C ASN A 79 7.49 1.86 8.86
N VAL A 80 6.58 1.70 7.89
CA VAL A 80 5.79 2.80 7.32
C VAL A 80 5.02 3.57 8.40
N VAL A 81 4.42 2.86 9.37
CA VAL A 81 3.69 3.51 10.48
C VAL A 81 4.63 4.29 11.39
N VAL A 82 5.76 3.70 11.77
CA VAL A 82 6.72 4.32 12.71
C VAL A 82 7.44 5.51 12.10
N THR A 83 7.83 5.42 10.82
CA THR A 83 8.57 6.47 10.12
C THR A 83 7.68 7.50 9.46
N GLN A 84 6.36 7.25 9.42
CA GLN A 84 5.39 8.06 8.68
C GLN A 84 5.74 8.22 7.20
N ASP A 85 6.27 7.16 6.59
CA ASP A 85 6.60 7.16 5.16
C ASP A 85 5.36 7.40 4.28
N ASN A 86 5.58 7.79 3.03
CA ASN A 86 4.53 8.24 2.12
C ASN A 86 3.73 7.11 1.45
N LEU A 87 3.86 5.85 1.87
CA LEU A 87 3.15 4.74 1.21
C LEU A 87 1.62 4.98 1.16
N LEU A 88 1.06 5.57 2.22
CA LEU A 88 -0.39 5.84 2.34
C LEU A 88 -0.78 7.27 1.94
N GLN A 89 0.15 8.05 1.38
CA GLN A 89 -0.04 9.46 0.99
C GLN A 89 0.17 9.59 -0.53
N PHE A 90 -0.92 9.55 -1.29
CA PHE A 90 -0.92 9.56 -2.76
C PHE A 90 -2.15 10.29 -3.31
#